data_AF-A0A7C1FGC4-F1
#
_entry.id   AF-A0A7C1FGC4-F1
#
_cell.length_a   1.000
_cell.length_b   1.000
_cell.length_c   1.000
_cell.angle_alpha   90.00
_cell.angle_beta   90.00
_cell.angle_gamma   90.00
#
_symmetry.space_group_name_H-M   'P 1'
#
loop_
_entity.id
_entity.type
_entity.pdbx_description
1 polymer ?
#
loop_
_entity_poly.entity_id
_entity_poly.type
_entity_poly.pdbx_seq_one_letter_code
_entity_poly.pdbx_strand_id
1 'polypeptide(L)' 'MNRDALIARKQEVRRLLEQMQREMARLEEQPVTWRTRRLRRKLESQIERLMAEEYVLRLAIDRASTK' A
#
# COMPACT_ATOMS: atom_id res chain seq x y z
N MET A 1 -1.28 4.51 -20.86
CA MET A 1 -2.16 4.83 -19.72
C MET A 1 -2.15 6.34 -19.56
N ASN A 2 -3.32 7.00 -19.49
CA ASN A 2 -3.40 8.45 -19.33
C ASN A 2 -2.90 8.86 -17.92
N ARG A 3 -2.32 10.06 -17.77
CA ARG A 3 -1.84 10.62 -16.50
C ARG A 3 -2.92 10.57 -15.41
N ASP A 4 -4.16 10.90 -15.76
CA ASP A 4 -5.29 10.86 -14.83
C ASP A 4 -5.58 9.45 -14.31
N ALA A 5 -5.42 8.44 -15.16
CA ALA A 5 -5.58 7.04 -14.75
C ALA A 5 -4.45 6.59 -13.80
N LEU A 6 -3.22 7.07 -14.00
CA LEU A 6 -2.12 6.80 -13.07
C LEU A 6 -2.34 7.48 -11.71
N ILE A 7 -2.86 8.71 -11.71
CA ILE A 7 -3.20 9.44 -10.49
C ILE A 7 -4.34 8.73 -9.75
N ALA A 8 -5.40 8.34 -10.45
CA ALA A 8 -6.51 7.58 -9.86
C ALA A 8 -6.01 6.28 -9.21
N ARG A 9 -5.17 5.52 -9.93
CA ARG A 9 -4.57 4.30 -9.40
C ARG A 9 -3.71 4.57 -8.16
N LYS A 10 -2.92 5.66 -8.17
CA LYS A 10 -2.12 6.06 -7.01
C LYS A 10 -2.99 6.38 -5.78
N GLN A 11 -4.14 7.01 -5.97
CA GLN A 11 -5.07 7.29 -4.87
C GLN A 11 -5.71 6.00 -4.31
N GLU A 12 -6.03 5.04 -5.17
CA GLU A 12 -6.49 3.71 -4.72
C GLU A 12 -5.43 3.01 -3.87
N VAL A 13 -4.18 2.97 -4.35
CA VAL A 13 -3.06 2.36 -3.62
C VAL A 13 -2.87 3.03 -2.25
N ARG A 14 -3.00 4.36 -2.16
CA ARG A 14 -2.95 5.09 -0.88
C ARG A 14 -4.07 4.68 0.08
N ARG A 15 -5.32 4.58 -0.40
CA ARG A 15 -6.45 4.12 0.44
C ARG A 15 -6.23 2.70 0.96
N LEU A 16 -5.70 1.81 0.11
CA LEU A 16 -5.37 0.45 0.50
C LEU A 16 -4.25 0.43 1.55
N LEU A 17 -3.20 1.24 1.38
CA LEU A 17 -2.13 1.38 2.37
C LEU A 17 -2.68 1.83 3.73
N GLU A 18 -3.49 2.87 3.76
CA GLU A 18 -4.12 3.36 5.00
C GLU A 18 -4.97 2.28 5.67
N GLN A 19 -5.75 1.52 4.89
CA GLN A 19 -6.55 0.42 5.40
C GLN A 19 -5.67 -0.67 6.04
N MET A 20 -4.61 -1.10 5.34
CA MET A 20 -3.71 -2.15 5.83
C MET A 20 -2.92 -1.69 7.06
N GLN A 21 -2.51 -0.42 7.11
CA GLN A 21 -1.84 0.16 8.26
C GLN A 21 -2.76 0.24 9.49
N ARG A 22 -4.04 0.60 9.30
CA ARG A 22 -5.04 0.55 10.37
C ARG A 22 -5.27 -0.87 10.88
N GLU A 23 -5.31 -1.85 9.98
CA GLU A 23 -5.45 -3.26 10.36
C GLU A 23 -4.22 -3.77 11.12
N MET A 24 -3.02 -3.32 10.73
CA MET A 24 -1.79 -3.59 11.45
C MET A 24 -1.81 -3.00 12.86
N ALA A 25 -2.20 -1.73 13.02
CA ALA A 25 -2.34 -1.10 14.33
C ALA A 25 -3.33 -1.87 15.22
N ARG A 26 -4.47 -2.29 14.68
CA ARG A 26 -5.45 -3.15 15.39
C ARG A 26 -4.88 -4.52 15.80
N LEU A 27 -3.91 -5.05 15.07
CA LEU A 27 -3.24 -6.31 15.41
C LEU A 27 -2.16 -6.14 16.46
N GLU A 28 -1.56 -4.96 16.56
CA GLU A 28 -0.58 -4.63 17.60
C GLU A 28 -1.23 -4.52 18.98
N GLU A 29 -2.51 -4.13 19.04
CA GLU A 29 -3.32 -4.11 20.27
C GLU A 29 -3.76 -5.52 20.73
N GLN A 30 -3.66 -6.53 19.85
CA GLN A 30 -4.06 -7.89 20.16
C GLN A 30 -2.93 -8.69 20.80
N PRO A 31 -3.25 -9.69 21.65
CA PRO A 31 -2.23 -10.57 22.21
C PRO A 31 -1.45 -11.29 21.11
N VAL A 32 -0.13 -11.38 21.33
CA VAL A 32 0.76 -12.06 20.40
C VAL A 32 0.52 -13.57 20.48
N THR A 33 -0.11 -14.10 19.43
CA THR A 33 -0.35 -15.51 19.21
C THR A 33 0.28 -15.92 17.88
N TRP A 34 0.40 -17.22 17.61
CA TRP A 34 0.88 -17.69 16.32
C TRP A 34 0.02 -17.18 15.15
N ARG A 35 -1.30 -17.02 15.36
CA ARG A 35 -2.24 -16.51 14.36
C ARG A 35 -2.01 -15.04 14.07
N THR A 36 -1.95 -14.21 15.12
CA THR A 36 -1.72 -12.76 14.96
C THR A 36 -0.34 -12.48 14.37
N ARG A 37 0.69 -13.25 14.74
CA ARG A 37 2.02 -13.16 14.11
C ARG A 37 1.99 -13.51 12.61
N ARG A 38 1.27 -14.55 12.20
CA ARG A 38 1.13 -14.92 10.78
C ARG A 38 0.38 -13.84 10.00
N LEU A 39 -0.70 -13.32 10.57
CA LEU A 39 -1.50 -12.27 9.94
C LEU A 39 -0.71 -10.96 9.82
N ARG A 40 0.03 -10.58 10.86
CA ARG A 40 0.95 -9.43 10.84
C ARG A 40 1.95 -9.53 9.69
N ARG A 41 2.66 -10.66 9.56
CA ARG A 41 3.62 -10.86 8.45
C ARG A 41 2.97 -10.72 7.07
N LYS A 42 1.73 -11.24 6.92
CA LYS A 42 0.99 -11.11 5.67
C LYS A 42 0.70 -9.64 5.35
N LEU A 43 0.26 -8.87 6.34
CA LEU A 43 0.00 -7.43 6.17
C LEU A 43 1.29 -6.66 5.89
N GLU A 44 2.41 -6.98 6.56
CA GLU A 44 3.72 -6.36 6.29
C GLU A 44 4.11 -6.55 4.82
N SER A 45 4.02 -7.77 4.30
CA SER A 45 4.30 -8.04 2.87
C SER A 45 3.33 -7.34 1.92
N GLN A 46 2.05 -7.20 2.29
CA GLN A 46 1.07 -6.48 1.48
C GLN A 46 1.34 -4.98 1.45
N ILE A 47 1.70 -4.38 2.59
CA ILE A 47 2.08 -2.97 2.71
C ILE A 47 3.34 -2.70 1.87
N GLU A 48 4.37 -3.55 1.99
CA GLU A 48 5.59 -3.42 1.21
C GLU A 48 5.32 -3.43 -0.30
N ARG A 49 4.47 -4.37 -0.76
CA ARG A 49 4.06 -4.43 -2.17
C ARG A 49 3.33 -3.17 -2.63
N LEU A 50 2.42 -2.65 -1.83
CA LEU A 50 1.67 -1.43 -2.15
C LEU A 50 2.59 -0.19 -2.16
N MET A 51 3.57 -0.12 -1.26
CA MET A 51 4.59 0.94 -1.25
C MET A 51 5.42 0.92 -2.53
N ALA A 52 5.84 -0.27 -2.98
CA ALA A 52 6.55 -0.43 -4.25
C ALA A 52 5.68 0.00 -5.45
N GLU A 53 4.39 -0.34 -5.44
CA GLU A 53 3.44 0.10 -6.48
C GLU A 53 3.25 1.62 -6.47
N GLU A 54 3.12 2.27 -5.30
CA GLU A 54 3.02 3.73 -5.17
C GLU A 54 4.24 4.43 -5.78
N TYR A 55 5.43 3.90 -5.50
CA TYR A 55 6.69 4.41 -6.04
C TYR A 55 6.75 4.31 -7.56
N VAL A 56 6.38 3.15 -8.12
CA VAL A 56 6.33 2.93 -9.57
C VAL A 56 5.33 3.89 -10.23
N LEU A 57 4.16 4.08 -9.62
CA LEU A 57 3.14 5.01 -10.10
C LEU A 57 3.63 6.45 -10.06
N ARG A 58 4.35 6.86 -9.01
CA ARG A 58 4.98 8.19 -8.93
C ARG A 58 5.93 8.42 -10.10
N LEU A 59 6.86 7.49 -10.35
CA LEU A 59 7.79 7.59 -11.48
C LEU A 59 7.06 7.63 -12.84
N ALA A 60 5.98 6.86 -13.00
CA ALA A 60 5.20 6.85 -14.22
C ALA A 60 4.46 8.18 -14.45
N ILE A 61 3.91 8.79 -13.40
CA ILE A 61 3.27 10.12 -13.44
C ILE A 61 4.30 11.19 -13.80
N ASP A 62 5.48 11.15 -13.20
CA ASP A 62 6.54 12.13 -13.45
C ASP A 62 6.97 12.06 -14.93
N ARG A 63 7.21 10.86 -15.45
CA ARG A 63 7.54 10.63 -16.88
C ARG A 63 6.41 11.07 -17.83
N ALA A 64 5.16 10.91 -17.42
CA ALA A 64 4.01 11.35 -18.19
C ALA A 64 3.79 12.88 -18.13
N SER A 65 4.42 13.57 -17.18
CA SER A 65 4.32 15.03 -17.04
C SER A 65 5.40 15.78 -17.80
N THR A 66 6.48 15.11 -18.18
CA THR A 66 7.59 15.66 -18.99
C THR A 66 7.42 15.45 -20.50
N LYS A 67 6.37 14.73 -20.92
CA LYS A 67 6.02 14.51 -22.32
C LYS A 67 4.84 15.41 -22.69
#